data_AF-A0A3D4XB49-F1
#
_entry.id   AF-A0A3D4XB49-F1
#
_cell.length_a   1.000
_cell.length_b   1.000
_cell.length_c   1.000
_cell.angle_alpha   90.00
_cell.angle_beta   90.00
_cell.angle_gamma   90.00
#
_symmetry.space_group_name_H-M   'P 1'
#
loop_
_entity.id
_entity.type
_entity.pdbx_description
1 polymer ?
#
loop_
_entity_poly.entity_id
_entity_poly.type
_entity_poly.pdbx_seq_one_letter_code
_entity_poly.pdbx_strand_id
1 'polypeptide(L)' 'DDAACAIARAMNAEKLAFLTDIEGVYRDADDPSSLISELTVSEAGKLIAGGGIKGGMLPKLQNCVDAIANGVNRVHILDG' A
#
# COMPACT_ATOMS: atom_id res chain seq x y z
N ASP A 1 -9.98 0.80 -5.45
CA ASP A 1 -9.35 0.91 -4.11
C ASP A 1 -10.12 1.86 -3.20
N ASP A 2 -10.46 3.06 -3.64
CA ASP A 2 -11.18 4.07 -2.84
C ASP A 2 -12.47 3.57 -2.19
N ALA A 3 -13.30 2.80 -2.92
CA ALA A 3 -14.52 2.21 -2.36
C ALA A 3 -14.22 1.23 -1.22
N ALA A 4 -13.21 0.37 -1.38
CA ALA A 4 -12.80 -0.59 -0.35
C ALA A 4 -12.21 0.14 0.88
N CYS A 5 -11.41 1.19 0.64
CA CYS A 5 -10.92 2.07 1.69
C CYS A 5 -12.07 2.72 2.46
N ALA A 6 -13.07 3.27 1.77
CA ALA A 6 -14.22 3.93 2.40
C ALA A 6 -15.02 2.97 3.28
N ILE A 7 -15.28 1.74 2.80
CA ILE A 7 -15.96 0.70 3.57
C ILE A 7 -15.12 0.28 4.78
N ALA A 8 -13.83 0.02 4.59
CA ALA A 8 -12.93 -0.38 5.67
C ALA A 8 -12.85 0.68 6.78
N ARG A 9 -12.78 1.96 6.42
CA ARG A 9 -12.85 3.08 7.37
C ARG A 9 -14.20 3.13 8.10
N ALA A 10 -15.30 3.05 7.36
CA ALA A 10 -16.65 3.09 7.94
C ALA A 10 -16.90 1.92 8.91
N MET A 11 -16.28 0.77 8.68
CA MET A 11 -16.37 -0.42 9.53
C MET A 11 -15.30 -0.47 10.62
N ASN A 12 -14.37 0.49 10.67
CA ASN A 12 -13.19 0.47 11.55
C ASN A 12 -12.43 -0.87 11.46
N ALA A 13 -12.19 -1.30 10.23
CA ALA A 13 -11.68 -2.63 9.94
C ALA A 13 -10.24 -2.81 10.47
N GLU A 14 -9.99 -3.97 11.10
CA GLU A 14 -8.66 -4.35 11.57
C GLU A 14 -7.68 -4.51 10.39
N LYS A 15 -8.15 -5.08 9.28
CA LYS A 15 -7.34 -5.35 8.09
C LYS A 15 -8.10 -5.06 6.82
N LEU A 16 -7.43 -4.42 5.86
CA LEU A 16 -7.84 -4.27 4.47
C LEU A 16 -6.85 -5.01 3.58
N ALA A 17 -7.32 -5.79 2.60
CA ALA A 17 -6.47 -6.47 1.65
C ALA A 17 -6.84 -6.09 0.21
N PHE A 18 -5.83 -5.74 -0.58
CA PHE A 18 -5.94 -5.56 -2.02
C PHE A 18 -5.33 -6.78 -2.71
N LEU A 19 -6.14 -7.49 -3.51
CA LEU A 19 -5.66 -8.51 -4.43
C LEU A 19 -5.28 -7.84 -5.75
N THR A 20 -4.06 -8.05 -6.21
CA THR A 20 -3.51 -7.34 -7.36
C THR A 20 -2.61 -8.25 -8.18
N ASP A 21 -2.54 -8.05 -9.50
CA ASP A 21 -1.66 -8.81 -10.40
C ASP A 21 -0.16 -8.44 -10.28
N ILE A 22 0.24 -7.85 -9.16
CA ILE A 22 1.62 -7.46 -8.87
C ILE A 22 1.99 -7.94 -7.47
N GLU A 23 3.19 -8.50 -7.36
CA GLU A 23 3.68 -9.20 -6.17
C GLU A 23 3.76 -8.30 -4.92
N GLY A 24 3.99 -6.99 -5.13
CA GLY A 24 4.01 -6.01 -4.05
C GLY A 24 4.86 -4.79 -4.40
N VAL A 25 5.43 -4.18 -3.37
CA VAL A 25 6.21 -2.95 -3.46
C VAL A 25 7.68 -3.28 -3.37
N TYR A 26 8.47 -2.88 -4.36
CA TYR A 26 9.93 -3.05 -4.34
C TYR A 26 10.60 -1.76 -3.84
N ARG A 27 11.68 -1.88 -3.05
CA ARG A 27 12.51 -0.71 -2.71
C ARG A 27 13.25 -0.19 -3.94
N ASP A 28 13.67 -1.12 -4.79
CA ASP A 28 14.35 -0.87 -6.04
C ASP A 28 13.63 -1.63 -7.15
N ALA A 29 13.14 -0.90 -8.15
CA ALA A 29 12.39 -1.48 -9.26
C ALA A 29 13.24 -2.43 -10.12
N ASP A 30 14.57 -2.31 -10.07
CA ASP A 30 15.50 -3.13 -10.85
C ASP A 30 16.00 -4.36 -10.07
N ASP A 31 15.65 -4.49 -8.78
CA ASP A 31 16.04 -5.62 -7.92
C ASP A 31 14.80 -6.36 -7.38
N PRO A 32 14.47 -7.54 -7.93
CA PRO A 32 13.35 -8.37 -7.45
C PRO A 32 13.51 -8.83 -5.99
N SER A 33 14.74 -8.91 -5.48
CA SER A 33 14.98 -9.28 -4.07
C SER A 33 14.66 -8.15 -3.09
N SER A 34 14.41 -6.95 -3.62
CA SER A 34 14.07 -5.76 -2.83
C SER A 34 12.58 -5.65 -2.46
N LEU A 35 11.82 -6.73 -2.65
CA LEU A 35 10.41 -6.81 -2.28
C LEU A 35 10.22 -6.50 -0.79
N ILE A 36 9.35 -5.54 -0.50
CA ILE A 36 9.07 -5.08 0.86
C ILE A 36 7.96 -5.92 1.45
N SER A 37 8.28 -6.73 2.47
CA SER A 37 7.30 -7.55 3.17
C SER A 37 6.42 -6.75 4.15
N GLU A 38 6.96 -5.67 4.73
CA GLU A 38 6.24 -4.78 5.65
C GLU A 38 6.80 -3.36 5.54
N LEU A 39 5.90 -2.38 5.62
CA LEU A 39 6.22 -0.97 5.44
C LEU A 39 5.38 -0.14 6.42
N THR A 40 6.03 0.77 7.13
CA THR A 40 5.31 1.76 7.95
C THR A 40 4.80 2.92 7.08
N VAL A 41 3.80 3.65 7.55
CA VAL A 41 3.28 4.84 6.86
C VAL A 41 4.37 5.88 6.60
N SER A 42 5.33 6.03 7.53
CA SER A 42 6.46 6.95 7.37
C SER A 42 7.41 6.52 6.25
N GLU A 43 7.72 5.22 6.17
CA GLU A 43 8.56 4.67 5.11
C GLU A 43 7.85 4.73 3.75
N ALA A 44 6.54 4.47 3.72
CA ALA A 44 5.70 4.65 2.55
C ALA A 44 5.77 6.09 2.01
N GLY A 45 5.63 7.08 2.89
CA GLY A 45 5.79 8.48 2.53
C GLY A 45 7.16 8.80 1.92
N LYS A 46 8.23 8.23 2.48
CA LYS A 46 9.59 8.39 1.94
C LYS A 46 9.75 7.76 0.56
N LEU A 47 9.17 6.58 0.32
CA LEU A 47 9.24 5.91 -0.98
C LEU A 47 8.45 6.67 -2.06
N ILE A 48 7.27 7.19 -1.71
CA ILE A 48 6.46 8.06 -2.58
C ILE A 48 7.25 9.32 -2.93
N ALA A 49 7.84 10.00 -1.93
CA ALA A 49 8.60 11.22 -2.14
C ALA A 49 9.93 11.00 -2.87
N GLY A 50 10.55 9.83 -2.69
CA GLY A 50 11.83 9.46 -3.30
C GLY A 50 11.75 9.11 -4.79
N GLY A 51 10.54 9.02 -5.36
CA GLY A 51 10.34 8.80 -6.80
C GLY A 51 10.66 7.38 -7.30
N GLY A 52 10.95 6.45 -6.39
CA GLY A 52 11.18 5.03 -6.73
C GLY A 52 9.90 4.29 -7.12
N ILE A 53 8.74 4.75 -6.63
CA ILE A 53 7.44 4.17 -6.96
C ILE A 53 6.91 4.80 -8.25
N LYS A 54 6.66 3.98 -9.27
CA LYS A 54 6.17 4.43 -10.58
C LYS A 54 4.84 3.76 -10.96
N GLY A 55 4.16 4.35 -11.95
CA GLY A 55 2.95 3.80 -12.55
C GLY A 55 1.78 3.70 -11.56
N GLY A 56 0.96 2.66 -11.72
CA GLY A 56 -0.25 2.44 -10.91
C GLY A 56 0.02 2.12 -9.43
N MET A 57 1.27 1.83 -9.04
CA MET A 57 1.59 1.57 -7.63
C MET A 57 1.59 2.84 -6.78
N LEU A 58 1.91 4.00 -7.36
CA LEU A 58 1.90 5.27 -6.66
C LEU A 58 0.53 5.59 -6.03
N PRO A 59 -0.59 5.60 -6.80
CA PRO A 59 -1.91 5.83 -6.22
C PRO A 59 -2.35 4.71 -5.26
N LYS A 60 -1.94 3.45 -5.49
CA LYS A 60 -2.23 2.34 -4.56
C LYS A 60 -1.59 2.57 -3.19
N LEU A 61 -0.31 2.93 -3.16
CA LEU A 61 0.42 3.17 -1.91
C LEU A 61 -0.21 4.35 -1.15
N GLN A 62 -0.59 5.40 -1.88
CA GLN A 62 -1.22 6.58 -1.31
C GLN A 62 -2.59 6.25 -0.69
N ASN A 63 -3.39 5.43 -1.37
CA ASN A 63 -4.66 4.92 -0.83
C ASN A 63 -4.48 4.04 0.42
N CYS A 64 -3.41 3.24 0.48
CA CYS A 64 -3.08 2.45 1.67
C CYS A 64 -2.71 3.33 2.86
N VAL A 65 -1.86 4.35 2.63
CA VAL A 65 -1.50 5.35 3.63
C VAL A 65 -2.73 6.08 4.14
N ASP A 66 -3.60 6.52 3.24
CA ASP A 66 -4.84 7.20 3.60
C ASP A 66 -5.80 6.29 4.36
N ALA A 67 -5.92 5.01 4.00
CA ALA A 67 -6.73 4.06 4.76
C ALA A 67 -6.25 3.93 6.21
N ILE A 68 -4.94 3.80 6.41
CA ILE A 68 -4.35 3.67 7.75
C ILE A 68 -4.54 4.97 8.55
N ALA A 69 -4.30 6.12 7.93
CA ALA A 69 -4.50 7.43 8.57
C ALA A 69 -5.96 7.67 9.00
N ASN A 70 -6.92 6.98 8.38
CA ASN A 70 -8.34 7.09 8.67
C ASN A 70 -8.90 5.92 9.50
N GLY A 71 -8.04 5.17 10.21
CA GLY A 71 -8.47 4.21 11.25
C GLY A 71 -8.37 2.74 10.87
N VAL A 72 -7.90 2.39 9.67
CA VAL A 72 -7.60 0.99 9.35
C VAL A 72 -6.27 0.59 10.00
N ASN A 73 -6.23 -0.49 10.77
CA ASN A 73 -5.01 -0.86 11.51
C ASN A 73 -3.90 -1.44 10.61
N ARG A 74 -4.26 -2.25 9.60
CA ARG A 74 -3.31 -2.77 8.61
C ARG A 74 -3.90 -2.85 7.21
N VAL A 75 -3.05 -2.62 6.22
CA VAL A 75 -3.37 -2.83 4.81
C VAL A 75 -2.38 -3.84 4.22
N HIS A 76 -2.87 -4.80 3.45
CA HIS A 76 -2.10 -5.81 2.75
C HIS A 76 -2.29 -5.64 1.25
N ILE A 77 -1.19 -5.73 0.49
CA ILE A 77 -1.23 -5.88 -0.96
C ILE A 77 -0.75 -7.31 -1.22
N LEU A 78 -1.60 -8.11 -1.84
CA LEU A 78 -1.38 -9.53 -2.07
C LEU A 78 -1.49 -9.83 -3.57
N ASP A 79 -0.66 -10.73 -4.05
CA ASP A 79 -0.81 -11.32 -5.38
C ASP A 79 -1.97 -12.32 -5.39
N GLY A 80 -2.79 -12.28 -6.44
CA GLY A 80 -4.09 -12.96 -6.54
C GLY A 80 -4.17 -14.08 -7.56
#